data_AF-A0A8T4XGL2-F1
#
_entry.id   AF-A0A8T4XGL2-F1
#
_cell.length_a   1.000
_cell.length_b   1.000
_cell.length_c   1.000
_cell.angle_alpha   90.00
_cell.angle_beta   90.00
_cell.angle_gamma   90.00
#
_symmetry.space_group_name_H-M   'P 1'
#
loop_
_entity.id
_entity.type
_entity.pdbx_description
1 polymer ?
#
loop_
_entity_poly.entity_id
_entity_poly.type
_entity_poly.pdbx_seq_one_letter_code
_entity_poly.pdbx_strand_id
1 'polypeptide(L)'
;MAYFSSKDIAIIAMASALWGVLNWLFSPIFFRMTRLPFLCDLIGFSSLSFAVWWVRKIGTASIVGLLATIINFALNPSALHFLGFTAASMAFDLITYVVGYESEFSGKVRTLISVVGSSVVSAAIAGLIIGSFFMSPSDLARWGGTSGWAGLHAIGGIFGGAVGTLIIESLRLRGIAPKVAGK
;
A
#
# COMPACT_ATOMS: atom_id res chain seq x y z
N MET A 1 10.45 -26.35 7.43
CA MET A 1 9.25 -25.58 7.83
C MET A 1 8.92 -24.59 6.73
N ALA A 2 7.64 -24.38 6.40
CA ALA A 2 7.24 -23.40 5.39
C ALA A 2 7.53 -21.97 5.90
N TYR A 3 8.05 -21.11 5.03
CA TYR A 3 8.37 -19.71 5.37
C TYR A 3 7.11 -18.94 5.78
N PHE A 4 6.03 -19.06 5.00
CA PHE A 4 4.70 -18.55 5.35
C PHE A 4 3.83 -19.66 5.93
N SER A 5 3.13 -19.36 7.02
CA SER A 5 2.10 -20.22 7.57
C SER A 5 0.80 -20.11 6.76
N SER A 6 -0.11 -21.07 6.91
CA SER A 6 -1.44 -20.97 6.27
C SER A 6 -2.21 -19.71 6.69
N LYS A 7 -1.98 -19.23 7.93
CA LYS A 7 -2.55 -17.98 8.42
C LYS A 7 -1.94 -16.75 7.72
N ASP A 8 -0.64 -16.79 7.45
CA ASP A 8 0.05 -15.71 6.74
C ASP A 8 -0.47 -15.60 5.30
N ILE A 9 -0.59 -16.76 4.63
CA ILE A 9 -1.13 -16.85 3.26
C ILE A 9 -2.57 -16.33 3.21
N ALA A 10 -3.41 -16.68 4.18
CA ALA A 10 -4.79 -16.19 4.24
C ALA A 10 -4.84 -14.66 4.35
N ILE A 11 -3.98 -14.05 5.16
CA ILE A 11 -3.93 -12.60 5.34
C ILE A 11 -3.41 -11.89 4.10
N ILE A 12 -2.35 -12.43 3.48
CA ILE A 12 -1.84 -11.94 2.20
C ILE A 12 -2.95 -11.98 1.15
N ALA A 13 -3.64 -13.11 0.99
CA ALA A 13 -4.72 -13.26 0.02
C ALA A 13 -5.88 -12.27 0.28
N MET A 14 -6.29 -12.12 1.54
CA MET A 14 -7.34 -11.16 1.92
C MET A 14 -6.93 -9.71 1.63
N ALA A 15 -5.71 -9.31 2.00
CA ALA A 15 -5.22 -7.96 1.76
C ALA A 15 -5.04 -7.67 0.26
N SER A 16 -4.57 -8.65 -0.52
CA SER A 16 -4.49 -8.56 -1.98
C SER A 16 -5.86 -8.41 -2.63
N ALA A 17 -6.86 -9.18 -2.18
CA ALA A 17 -8.22 -9.07 -2.68
C ALA A 17 -8.84 -7.72 -2.32
N LEU A 18 -8.66 -7.27 -1.07
CA LEU A 18 -9.14 -5.98 -0.60
C LEU A 18 -8.54 -4.85 -1.44
N TRP A 19 -7.22 -4.86 -1.66
CA TRP A 19 -6.58 -3.86 -2.50
C TRP A 19 -7.04 -3.96 -3.96
N GLY A 20 -6.88 -5.14 -4.56
CA GLY A 20 -7.09 -5.35 -5.98
C GLY A 20 -8.52 -5.04 -6.42
N VAL A 21 -9.51 -5.61 -5.71
CA VAL A 21 -10.93 -5.47 -6.06
C VAL A 21 -11.44 -4.05 -5.78
N LEU A 22 -11.11 -3.47 -4.61
CA LEU A 22 -11.58 -2.12 -4.29
C LEU A 22 -10.96 -1.07 -5.22
N ASN A 23 -9.68 -1.21 -5.60
CA ASN A 23 -9.08 -0.29 -6.55
C ASN A 23 -9.67 -0.43 -7.94
N TRP A 24 -9.93 -1.66 -8.41
CA TRP A 24 -10.60 -1.85 -9.70
C TRP A 24 -11.99 -1.19 -9.72
N LEU A 25 -12.76 -1.32 -8.64
CA LEU A 25 -14.12 -0.80 -8.55
C LEU A 25 -14.18 0.72 -8.36
N PHE A 26 -13.46 1.25 -7.36
CA PHE A 26 -13.67 2.62 -6.89
C PHE A 26 -12.64 3.63 -7.41
N SER A 27 -11.38 3.24 -7.59
CA SER A 27 -10.33 4.19 -7.98
C SER A 27 -10.57 4.83 -9.35
N PRO A 28 -11.01 4.10 -10.40
CA PRO A 28 -11.34 4.72 -11.69
C PRO A 28 -12.49 5.73 -11.60
N ILE A 29 -13.46 5.50 -10.73
CA ILE A 29 -14.59 6.42 -10.52
C ILE A 29 -14.06 7.70 -9.86
N PHE A 30 -13.32 7.55 -8.75
CA PHE A 30 -12.73 8.68 -8.04
C PHE A 30 -11.80 9.49 -8.93
N PHE A 31 -10.88 8.83 -9.65
CA PHE A 31 -9.93 9.50 -10.52
C PHE A 31 -10.61 10.26 -11.68
N ARG A 32 -11.67 9.70 -12.28
CA ARG A 32 -12.41 10.43 -13.33
C ARG A 32 -13.08 11.70 -12.81
N MET A 33 -13.57 11.67 -11.56
CA MET A 33 -14.24 12.83 -10.93
C MET A 33 -13.24 13.90 -10.48
N THR A 34 -12.14 13.51 -9.84
CA THR A 34 -11.25 14.45 -9.14
C THR A 34 -9.92 14.69 -9.85
N ARG A 35 -9.50 13.75 -10.71
CA ARG A 35 -8.15 13.68 -11.30
C ARG A 35 -7.04 13.56 -10.26
N LEU A 36 -7.34 12.95 -9.10
CA LEU A 36 -6.43 12.76 -7.98
C LEU A 36 -6.22 11.26 -7.66
N PRO A 37 -5.00 10.85 -7.26
CA PRO A 37 -4.67 9.44 -6.98
C PRO A 37 -5.02 8.98 -5.55
N PHE A 38 -5.59 9.85 -4.71
CA PHE A 38 -5.66 9.60 -3.27
C PHE A 38 -6.41 8.31 -2.88
N LEU A 39 -7.47 7.93 -3.60
CA LEU A 39 -8.24 6.74 -3.25
C LEU A 39 -7.46 5.45 -3.51
N CYS A 40 -6.69 5.37 -4.60
CA CYS A 40 -5.87 4.19 -4.88
C CYS A 40 -4.72 4.03 -3.88
N ASP A 41 -4.11 5.14 -3.45
CA ASP A 41 -3.09 5.13 -2.40
C ASP A 41 -3.69 4.74 -1.05
N LEU A 42 -4.86 5.32 -0.70
CA LEU A 42 -5.54 5.04 0.55
C LEU A 42 -5.82 3.54 0.70
N ILE A 43 -6.45 2.92 -0.30
CA ILE A 43 -6.81 1.51 -0.27
C ILE A 43 -5.54 0.64 -0.25
N GLY A 44 -4.55 0.95 -1.09
CA GLY A 44 -3.32 0.19 -1.22
C GLY A 44 -2.51 0.17 0.07
N PHE A 45 -2.13 1.35 0.57
CA PHE A 45 -1.29 1.45 1.76
C PHE A 45 -2.02 1.03 3.04
N SER A 46 -3.34 1.20 3.13
CA SER A 46 -4.11 0.61 4.24
C SER A 46 -4.00 -0.92 4.26
N SER A 47 -4.14 -1.55 3.09
CA SER A 47 -4.06 -3.01 2.92
C SER A 47 -2.66 -3.54 3.19
N LEU A 48 -1.63 -2.85 2.68
CA LEU A 48 -0.22 -3.19 2.92
C LEU A 48 0.13 -3.09 4.41
N SER A 49 -0.25 -1.97 5.05
CA SER A 49 0.01 -1.73 6.47
C SER A 49 -0.59 -2.85 7.32
N PHE A 50 -1.84 -3.23 7.06
CA PHE A 50 -2.52 -4.31 7.75
C PHE A 50 -1.81 -5.66 7.55
N ALA A 51 -1.49 -6.03 6.31
CA ALA A 51 -0.85 -7.30 5.99
C ALA A 51 0.53 -7.42 6.66
N VAL A 52 1.36 -6.38 6.52
CA VAL A 52 2.72 -6.34 7.07
C VAL A 52 2.71 -6.35 8.60
N TRP A 53 1.81 -5.59 9.22
CA TRP A 53 1.63 -5.59 10.67
C TRP A 53 1.32 -6.98 11.23
N TRP A 54 0.47 -7.73 10.52
CA TRP A 54 0.04 -9.05 10.96
C TRP A 54 1.09 -10.13 10.70
N VAL A 55 1.67 -10.16 9.49
CA VAL A 55 2.56 -11.25 9.06
C VAL A 55 4.00 -11.04 9.53
N ARG A 56 4.50 -9.80 9.55
CA ARG A 56 5.84 -9.41 10.01
C ARG A 56 7.00 -10.19 9.36
N LYS A 57 6.91 -10.43 8.05
CA LYS A 57 7.93 -11.14 7.26
C LYS A 57 8.23 -10.39 5.97
N ILE A 58 9.48 -10.46 5.53
CA ILE A 58 9.90 -9.89 4.23
C ILE A 58 9.20 -10.65 3.10
N GLY A 59 8.83 -9.94 2.05
CA GLY A 59 8.04 -10.45 0.94
C GLY A 59 6.54 -10.24 1.13
N THR A 60 6.05 -9.91 2.33
CA THR A 60 4.61 -9.80 2.59
C THR A 60 3.99 -8.69 1.73
N ALA A 61 4.51 -7.47 1.81
CA ALA A 61 3.95 -6.36 1.05
C ALA A 61 4.16 -6.55 -0.45
N SER A 62 5.32 -7.08 -0.86
CA SER A 62 5.66 -7.38 -2.24
C SER A 62 4.67 -8.37 -2.88
N ILE A 63 4.36 -9.48 -2.20
CA ILE A 63 3.38 -10.47 -2.68
C ILE A 63 1.98 -9.84 -2.71
N VAL A 64 1.63 -9.05 -1.70
CA VAL A 64 0.31 -8.39 -1.65
C VAL A 64 0.11 -7.49 -2.88
N GLY A 65 1.11 -6.66 -3.21
CA GLY A 65 1.07 -5.79 -4.38
C GLY A 65 1.10 -6.53 -5.70
N LEU A 66 1.94 -7.58 -5.83
CA LEU A 66 1.97 -8.41 -7.03
C LEU A 66 0.60 -9.04 -7.33
N LEU A 67 -0.04 -9.63 -6.32
CA LEU A 67 -1.36 -10.23 -6.47
C LEU A 67 -2.44 -9.18 -6.76
N ALA A 68 -2.38 -8.00 -6.13
CA ALA A 68 -3.31 -6.91 -6.42
C ALA A 68 -3.18 -6.43 -7.88
N THR A 69 -1.97 -6.41 -8.44
CA THR A 69 -1.70 -6.14 -9.86
C THR A 69 -2.27 -7.22 -10.76
N ILE A 70 -2.05 -8.51 -10.44
CA ILE A 70 -2.63 -9.62 -11.19
C ILE A 70 -4.16 -9.53 -11.23
N ILE A 71 -4.79 -9.23 -10.09
CA ILE A 71 -6.24 -9.03 -9.99
C ILE A 71 -6.67 -7.86 -10.90
N ASN A 72 -5.98 -6.72 -10.84
CA ASN A 72 -6.33 -5.58 -11.68
C ASN A 72 -6.15 -5.86 -13.17
N PHE A 73 -5.12 -6.60 -13.57
CA PHE A 73 -4.95 -7.01 -14.97
C PHE A 73 -6.00 -8.02 -15.42
N ALA A 74 -6.40 -8.95 -14.56
CA ALA A 74 -7.46 -9.90 -14.87
C ALA A 74 -8.81 -9.21 -15.08
N LEU A 75 -9.11 -8.18 -14.28
CA LEU A 75 -10.36 -7.42 -14.36
C LEU A 75 -10.32 -6.27 -15.38
N ASN A 76 -9.13 -5.72 -15.65
CA ASN A 76 -8.88 -4.68 -16.63
C ASN A 76 -7.42 -4.74 -17.14
N PRO A 77 -7.15 -5.41 -18.27
CA PRO A 77 -5.81 -5.52 -18.83
C PRO A 77 -5.12 -4.19 -19.14
N SER A 78 -5.87 -3.09 -19.29
CA SER A 78 -5.30 -1.76 -19.55
C SER A 78 -4.83 -1.03 -18.29
N ALA A 79 -4.95 -1.62 -17.10
CA ALA A 79 -4.61 -0.99 -15.82
C ALA A 79 -3.09 -0.92 -15.57
N LEU A 80 -2.27 -0.58 -16.57
CA LEU A 80 -0.80 -0.65 -16.52
C LEU A 80 -0.16 0.22 -15.42
N HIS A 81 -0.85 1.27 -14.96
CA HIS A 81 -0.41 2.10 -13.83
C HIS A 81 -0.22 1.29 -12.52
N PHE A 82 -0.87 0.12 -12.38
CA PHE A 82 -0.66 -0.77 -11.23
C PHE A 82 0.75 -1.34 -11.12
N LEU A 83 1.57 -1.27 -12.19
CA LEU A 83 2.99 -1.61 -12.11
C LEU A 83 3.75 -0.64 -11.18
N GLY A 84 3.38 0.64 -11.15
CA GLY A 84 3.95 1.60 -10.20
C GLY A 84 3.58 1.25 -8.75
N PHE A 85 2.35 0.79 -8.52
CA PHE A 85 1.92 0.29 -7.22
C PHE A 85 2.62 -1.02 -6.80
N THR A 86 2.97 -1.87 -7.77
CA THR A 86 3.79 -3.06 -7.52
C THR A 86 5.17 -2.66 -7.00
N ALA A 87 5.84 -1.74 -7.69
CA ALA A 87 7.13 -1.22 -7.26
C ALA A 87 7.05 -0.54 -5.88
N ALA A 88 5.98 0.22 -5.64
CA ALA A 88 5.72 0.84 -4.33
C ALA A 88 5.54 -0.19 -3.22
N SER A 89 4.88 -1.32 -3.49
CA SER A 89 4.72 -2.39 -2.50
C SER A 89 6.06 -3.04 -2.13
N MET A 90 6.97 -3.18 -3.09
CA MET A 90 8.34 -3.68 -2.85
C MET A 90 9.16 -2.67 -2.05
N ALA A 91 9.03 -1.38 -2.36
CA ALA A 91 9.65 -0.32 -1.58
C ALA A 91 9.14 -0.32 -0.13
N PHE A 92 7.84 -0.43 0.07
CA PHE A 92 7.23 -0.51 1.40
C PHE A 92 7.76 -1.71 2.18
N ASP A 93 7.81 -2.89 1.53
CA ASP A 93 8.33 -4.13 2.12
C ASP A 93 9.80 -3.99 2.57
N LEU A 94 10.64 -3.38 1.73
CA LEU A 94 12.05 -3.13 2.02
C LEU A 94 12.22 -2.10 3.15
N ILE A 95 11.47 -1.00 3.12
CA ILE A 95 11.53 0.03 4.17
C ILE A 95 11.13 -0.58 5.51
N THR A 96 10.02 -1.33 5.57
CA THR A 96 9.57 -1.97 6.80
C THR A 96 10.55 -3.02 7.29
N TYR A 97 11.18 -3.78 6.38
CA TYR A 97 12.26 -4.69 6.75
C TYR A 97 13.46 -3.94 7.39
N VAL A 98 13.89 -2.81 6.81
CA VAL A 98 15.02 -2.01 7.32
C VAL A 98 14.69 -1.33 8.65
N VAL A 99 13.48 -0.80 8.81
CA VAL A 99 13.00 -0.21 10.07
C VAL A 99 12.84 -1.28 11.16
N GLY A 100 12.56 -2.51 10.74
CA GLY A 100 12.34 -3.69 11.56
C GLY A 100 10.91 -3.77 12.08
N TYR A 101 10.25 -4.91 11.85
CA TYR A 101 8.83 -5.11 12.17
C TYR A 101 8.48 -4.82 13.64
N GLU A 102 9.29 -5.28 14.60
CA GLU A 102 9.02 -5.03 16.02
C GLU A 102 9.14 -3.54 16.37
N SER A 103 10.09 -2.86 15.74
CA SER A 103 10.33 -1.42 15.90
C SER A 103 9.19 -0.62 15.28
N GLU A 104 8.85 -0.88 14.02
CA GLU A 104 7.78 -0.18 13.30
C GLU A 104 6.45 -0.25 14.03
N PHE A 105 6.14 -1.40 14.62
CA PHE A 105 4.86 -1.61 15.30
C PHE A 105 4.93 -1.46 16.83
N SER A 106 6.00 -0.88 17.40
CA SER A 106 6.13 -0.70 18.86
C SER A 106 5.36 0.53 19.36
N GLY A 107 4.09 0.34 19.73
CA GLY A 107 3.25 1.40 20.30
C GLY A 107 2.62 2.33 19.25
N LYS A 108 1.62 3.10 19.69
CA LYS A 108 0.70 3.83 18.80
C LYS A 108 1.40 4.90 17.97
N VAL A 109 2.16 5.78 18.62
CA VAL A 109 2.80 6.94 17.98
C VAL A 109 3.87 6.48 16.99
N ARG A 110 4.68 5.49 17.36
CA ARG A 110 5.71 4.96 16.46
C ARG A 110 5.10 4.21 15.29
N THR A 111 4.05 3.41 15.52
CA THR A 111 3.28 2.77 14.44
C THR A 111 2.79 3.82 13.45
N LEU A 112 2.17 4.89 13.94
CA LEU A 112 1.69 5.98 13.08
C LEU A 112 2.81 6.60 12.26
N ILE A 113 3.90 7.03 12.91
CA ILE A 113 5.00 7.73 12.23
C ILE A 113 5.68 6.83 11.20
N SER A 114 6.01 5.59 11.59
CA SER A 114 6.72 4.66 10.71
C SER A 114 5.85 4.21 9.54
N VAL A 115 4.61 3.78 9.79
CA VAL A 115 3.70 3.33 8.73
C VAL A 115 3.36 4.46 7.76
N VAL A 116 3.06 5.66 8.27
CA VAL A 116 2.82 6.84 7.42
C VAL A 116 4.07 7.17 6.63
N GLY A 117 5.24 7.24 7.26
CA GLY A 117 6.51 7.52 6.56
C GLY A 117 6.81 6.51 5.44
N SER A 118 6.71 5.21 5.73
CA SER A 118 6.87 4.13 4.75
C SER A 118 5.88 4.27 3.59
N SER A 119 4.63 4.63 3.90
CA SER A 119 3.58 4.85 2.90
C SER A 119 3.87 6.05 2.02
N VAL A 120 4.27 7.20 2.59
CA VAL A 120 4.60 8.42 1.84
C VAL A 120 5.72 8.18 0.85
N VAL A 121 6.84 7.58 1.31
CA VAL A 121 8.01 7.31 0.45
C VAL A 121 7.63 6.34 -0.68
N SER A 122 6.93 5.25 -0.33
CA SER A 122 6.51 4.24 -1.31
C SER A 122 5.52 4.81 -2.32
N ALA A 123 4.57 5.64 -1.88
CA ALA A 123 3.60 6.29 -2.77
C ALA A 123 4.29 7.27 -3.70
N ALA A 124 5.24 8.07 -3.21
CA ALA A 124 6.04 8.96 -4.06
C ALA A 124 6.76 8.18 -5.17
N ILE A 125 7.33 7.01 -4.86
CA ILE A 125 7.92 6.10 -5.87
C ILE A 125 6.87 5.64 -6.88
N ALA A 126 5.67 5.25 -6.41
CA ALA A 126 4.55 4.90 -7.29
C ALA A 126 4.24 6.05 -8.25
N GLY A 127 4.10 7.26 -7.73
CA GLY A 127 3.78 8.45 -8.51
C GLY A 127 4.89 8.83 -9.49
N LEU A 128 6.17 8.68 -9.15
CA LEU A 128 7.26 8.90 -10.11
C LEU A 128 7.16 7.93 -11.29
N ILE A 129 6.94 6.64 -11.02
CA ILE A 129 6.82 5.62 -12.07
C ILE A 129 5.55 5.86 -12.90
N ILE A 130 4.41 6.06 -12.25
CA ILE A 130 3.12 6.27 -12.93
C ILE A 130 3.14 7.53 -13.76
N GLY A 131 3.64 8.63 -13.19
CA GLY A 131 3.76 9.91 -13.87
C GLY A 131 4.67 9.83 -15.10
N SER A 132 5.77 9.08 -15.02
CA SER A 132 6.74 8.99 -16.12
C SER A 132 6.26 8.15 -17.30
N PHE A 133 5.53 7.07 -17.04
CA PHE A 133 5.24 6.06 -18.07
C PHE A 133 3.77 5.94 -18.46
N PHE A 134 2.83 6.35 -17.59
CA PHE A 134 1.41 6.00 -17.75
C PHE A 134 0.45 7.18 -17.71
N MET A 135 0.90 8.38 -17.31
CA MET A 135 0.05 9.57 -17.25
C MET A 135 0.02 10.36 -18.56
N SER A 136 -1.13 10.97 -18.85
CA SER A 136 -1.27 11.85 -20.01
C SER A 136 -0.50 13.16 -19.80
N PRO A 137 0.06 13.77 -20.87
CA PRO A 137 0.71 15.08 -20.76
C PRO A 137 -0.19 16.17 -20.17
N SER A 138 -1.49 16.13 -20.48
CA SER A 138 -2.48 17.07 -19.94
C SER A 138 -2.69 16.93 -18.44
N ASP A 139 -2.76 15.71 -17.92
CA ASP A 139 -2.92 15.48 -16.48
C ASP A 139 -1.64 15.86 -15.73
N LEU A 140 -0.47 15.56 -16.29
CA LEU A 140 0.82 15.97 -15.71
C LEU A 140 0.97 17.49 -15.67
N ALA A 141 0.65 18.20 -16.76
CA ALA A 141 0.75 19.65 -16.82
C ALA A 141 -0.12 20.33 -15.75
N ARG A 142 -1.31 19.80 -15.47
CA ARG A 142 -2.22 20.30 -14.43
C ARG A 142 -1.61 20.28 -13.03
N TRP A 143 -0.76 19.30 -12.76
CA TRP A 143 -0.26 19.03 -11.42
C TRP A 143 1.22 19.38 -11.23
N GLY A 144 1.85 20.09 -12.18
CA GLY A 144 3.26 20.47 -12.07
C GLY A 144 4.23 19.37 -12.53
N GLY A 145 3.82 18.56 -13.51
CA GLY A 145 4.62 17.50 -14.10
C GLY A 145 4.70 16.25 -13.23
N THR A 146 5.65 15.37 -13.57
CA THR A 146 5.89 14.10 -12.86
C THR A 146 6.18 14.31 -11.38
N SER A 147 6.93 15.35 -11.02
CA SER A 147 7.26 15.64 -9.62
C SER A 147 6.03 16.01 -8.80
N GLY A 148 5.14 16.83 -9.36
CA GLY A 148 3.90 17.17 -8.67
C GLY A 148 2.92 15.99 -8.61
N TRP A 149 2.88 15.14 -9.64
CA TRP A 149 2.15 13.88 -9.60
C TRP A 149 2.67 12.92 -8.50
N ALA A 150 3.99 12.82 -8.34
CA ALA A 150 4.60 12.10 -7.23
C ALA A 150 4.25 12.71 -5.87
N GLY A 151 4.20 14.04 -5.77
CA GLY A 151 3.73 14.74 -4.57
C GLY A 151 2.28 14.43 -4.21
N LEU A 152 1.39 14.32 -5.20
CA LEU A 152 0.00 13.91 -4.96
C LEU A 152 -0.08 12.47 -4.43
N HIS A 153 0.68 11.54 -4.99
CA HIS A 153 0.74 10.19 -4.44
C HIS A 153 1.33 10.19 -3.02
N ALA A 154 2.37 10.98 -2.76
CA ALA A 154 2.93 11.12 -1.41
C ALA A 154 1.86 11.55 -0.38
N ILE A 155 0.99 12.51 -0.75
CA ILE A 155 -0.18 12.92 0.04
C ILE A 155 -1.17 11.76 0.19
N GLY A 156 -1.45 11.03 -0.89
CA GLY A 156 -2.25 9.79 -0.85
C GLY A 156 -1.70 8.76 0.15
N GLY A 157 -0.37 8.61 0.20
CA GLY A 157 0.34 7.77 1.15
C GLY A 157 0.14 8.20 2.61
N ILE A 158 -0.02 9.49 2.89
CA ILE A 158 -0.39 9.98 4.24
C ILE A 158 -1.75 9.40 4.64
N PHE A 159 -2.76 9.54 3.77
CA PHE A 159 -4.10 9.03 4.05
C PHE A 159 -4.11 7.51 4.21
N GLY A 160 -3.43 6.78 3.31
CA GLY A 160 -3.36 5.32 3.38
C GLY A 160 -2.62 4.80 4.62
N GLY A 161 -1.49 5.40 4.98
CA GLY A 161 -0.76 5.03 6.19
C GLY A 161 -1.53 5.37 7.47
N ALA A 162 -2.23 6.51 7.50
CA ALA A 162 -3.04 6.92 8.63
C ALA A 162 -4.24 5.97 8.83
N VAL A 163 -4.98 5.67 7.76
CA VAL A 163 -6.10 4.71 7.81
C VAL A 163 -5.61 3.31 8.15
N GLY A 164 -4.49 2.86 7.57
CA GLY A 164 -3.85 1.59 7.92
C GLY A 164 -3.52 1.51 9.41
N THR A 165 -2.95 2.58 9.98
CA THR A 165 -2.67 2.67 11.42
C THR A 165 -3.95 2.62 12.26
N LEU A 166 -5.00 3.34 11.85
CA LEU A 166 -6.30 3.30 12.55
C LEU A 166 -6.90 1.88 12.56
N ILE A 167 -6.80 1.15 11.44
CA ILE A 167 -7.23 -0.25 11.36
C ILE A 167 -6.44 -1.10 12.36
N ILE A 168 -5.10 -1.00 12.36
CA ILE A 168 -4.22 -1.73 13.28
C ILE A 168 -4.59 -1.45 14.74
N GLU A 169 -4.74 -0.18 15.11
CA GLU A 169 -5.05 0.22 16.48
C GLU A 169 -6.47 -0.20 16.88
N SER A 170 -7.44 -0.14 15.97
CA SER A 170 -8.80 -0.62 16.25
C SER A 170 -8.86 -2.12 16.55
N LEU A 171 -8.02 -2.92 15.88
CA LEU A 171 -7.91 -4.35 16.13
C LEU A 171 -7.21 -4.62 17.46
N ARG A 172 -6.11 -3.90 17.75
CA ARG A 172 -5.41 -3.99 19.05
C ARG A 172 -6.34 -3.68 20.23
N LEU A 173 -7.15 -2.63 20.12
CA LEU A 173 -8.12 -2.26 21.14
C LEU A 173 -9.18 -3.34 21.39
N ARG A 174 -9.44 -4.22 20.41
CA ARG A 174 -10.32 -5.38 20.52
C ARG A 174 -9.61 -6.66 20.98
N GLY A 175 -8.33 -6.58 21.36
CA GLY A 175 -7.52 -7.74 21.73
C GLY A 175 -7.10 -8.61 20.52
N ILE A 176 -7.28 -8.11 19.29
CA ILE A 176 -6.90 -8.81 18.07
C ILE A 176 -5.52 -8.33 17.66
N ALA A 177 -4.51 -9.17 17.90
CA ALA A 177 -3.13 -8.89 17.53
C ALA A 177 -2.45 -10.16 16.99
N PRO A 178 -1.44 -10.02 16.11
CA PRO A 178 -0.60 -11.16 15.76
C PRO A 178 0.05 -11.71 17.03
N LYS A 179 0.12 -13.04 17.13
CA LYS A 179 0.93 -13.67 18.17
C LYS A 179 2.37 -13.29 17.84
N VAL A 180 2.98 -12.43 18.67
CA VAL A 180 4.42 -12.17 18.56
C VAL A 180 5.08 -13.52 18.72
N ALA A 181 5.76 -14.00 17.68
CA ALA A 181 6.58 -15.19 17.81
C ALA A 181 7.62 -14.84 18.88
N GLY A 182 7.49 -15.48 20.04
CA GLY A 182 8.53 -15.40 21.06
C GLY A 182 9.87 -15.72 20.40
N LYS A 183 10.86 -14.89 20.68
CA LYS A 183 12.25 -15.25 20.41
C LYS A 183 12.57 -16.59 21.06
#